data_AF-A0A3D1NAU0-F1
#
_entry.id   AF-A0A3D1NAU0-F1
#
_cell.length_a   1.000
_cell.length_b   1.000
_cell.length_c   1.000
_cell.angle_alpha   90.00
_cell.angle_beta   90.00
_cell.angle_gamma   90.00
#
_symmetry.space_group_name_H-M   'P 1'
#
loop_
_entity.id
_entity.type
_entity.pdbx_description
1 polymer ?
#
loop_
_entity_poly.entity_id
_entity_poly.type
_entity_poly.pdbx_seq_one_letter_code
_entity_poly.pdbx_strand_id
1 'polypeptide(L)'
;MDSTLLDIIFNLLGFRYLLNLLTVFFLFRFIYYKNYKKTDLFLTFFGFNSIIFFISFMLNKVEMSTGAGFGLFAVFSVLRYRTEGIGPKDMTYLFLSISIGLLTAIGPPDGIEIGLFCFVIIALTYILENSLWGKKEESKTIIFDSLDYINQSQQSELMKELKSKIGIEIHRLSVDNIDYLKDSCTITIYYYEN
;
A
#
# COMPACT_ATOMS: atom_id res chain seq x y z
N MET A 1 35.86 -8.13 18.40
CA MET A 1 36.21 -8.94 17.21
C MET A 1 35.02 -8.90 16.25
N ASP A 2 34.48 -7.68 16.00
CA ASP A 2 33.05 -7.54 15.68
C ASP A 2 32.74 -6.65 14.47
N SER A 3 33.69 -5.91 13.90
CA SER A 3 33.43 -5.05 12.73
C SER A 3 33.25 -5.86 11.44
N THR A 4 34.07 -6.89 11.23
CA THR A 4 34.05 -7.69 9.99
C THR A 4 32.81 -8.57 9.85
N LEU A 5 32.29 -9.14 10.94
CA LEU A 5 31.03 -9.89 10.91
C LEU A 5 29.83 -8.99 10.64
N LEU A 6 29.82 -7.80 11.25
CA LEU A 6 28.77 -6.81 11.06
C LEU A 6 28.77 -6.31 9.62
N ASP A 7 29.94 -6.00 9.04
CA ASP A 7 30.08 -5.60 7.64
C ASP A 7 29.61 -6.68 6.66
N ILE A 8 29.93 -7.96 6.91
CA ILE A 8 29.51 -9.07 6.06
C ILE A 8 27.98 -9.28 6.15
N ILE A 9 27.40 -9.24 7.34
CA ILE A 9 25.96 -9.35 7.54
C ILE A 9 25.26 -8.16 6.88
N PHE A 10 25.79 -6.95 7.02
CA PHE A 10 25.22 -5.75 6.42
C PHE A 10 25.25 -5.80 4.90
N ASN A 11 26.37 -6.24 4.31
CA ASN A 11 26.50 -6.38 2.87
C ASN A 11 25.56 -7.48 2.33
N LEU A 12 25.50 -8.64 3.00
CA LEU A 12 24.70 -9.76 2.54
C LEU A 12 23.19 -9.51 2.72
N LEU A 13 22.78 -8.97 3.87
CA LEU A 13 21.40 -8.61 4.15
C LEU A 13 20.95 -7.43 3.29
N GLY A 14 21.77 -6.39 3.20
CA GLY A 14 21.50 -5.22 2.36
C GLY A 14 21.31 -5.62 0.90
N PHE A 15 22.18 -6.49 0.38
CA PHE A 15 22.03 -7.03 -0.98
C PHE A 15 20.73 -7.84 -1.16
N ARG A 16 20.39 -8.72 -0.21
CA ARG A 16 19.13 -9.50 -0.24
C ARG A 16 17.91 -8.60 -0.18
N TYR A 17 17.94 -7.58 0.67
CA TYR A 17 16.83 -6.63 0.82
C TYR A 17 16.68 -5.77 -0.43
N LEU A 18 17.78 -5.33 -1.03
CA LEU A 18 17.78 -4.58 -2.28
C LEU A 18 17.24 -5.42 -3.44
N LEU A 19 17.65 -6.70 -3.55
CA LEU A 19 17.08 -7.63 -4.53
C LEU A 19 15.57 -7.81 -4.33
N ASN A 20 15.14 -7.96 -3.07
CA ASN A 20 13.72 -8.09 -2.73
C ASN A 20 12.93 -6.83 -3.12
N LEU A 21 13.42 -5.63 -2.76
CA LEU A 21 12.81 -4.35 -3.15
C LEU A 21 12.76 -4.16 -4.66
N LEU A 22 13.84 -4.48 -5.38
CA LEU A 22 13.87 -4.40 -6.84
C LEU A 22 12.85 -5.36 -7.45
N THR A 23 12.78 -6.60 -6.96
CA THR A 23 11.84 -7.60 -7.49
C THR A 23 10.39 -7.14 -7.32
N VAL A 24 10.04 -6.64 -6.14
CA VAL A 24 8.70 -6.08 -5.86
C VAL A 24 8.45 -4.85 -6.71
N PHE A 25 9.46 -4.02 -6.93
CA PHE A 25 9.37 -2.87 -7.81
C PHE A 25 9.06 -3.26 -9.25
N PHE A 26 9.75 -4.26 -9.80
CA PHE A 26 9.47 -4.77 -11.14
C PHE A 26 8.05 -5.35 -11.21
N LEU A 27 7.65 -6.15 -10.22
CA LEU A 27 6.30 -6.72 -10.13
C LEU A 27 5.24 -5.60 -10.12
N PHE A 28 5.41 -4.59 -9.28
CA PHE A 28 4.46 -3.49 -9.20
C PHE A 28 4.44 -2.67 -10.50
N ARG A 29 5.61 -2.24 -11.00
CA ARG A 29 5.70 -1.32 -12.14
C ARG A 29 5.26 -1.95 -13.46
N PHE A 30 5.69 -3.18 -13.74
CA PHE A 30 5.48 -3.79 -15.06
C PHE A 30 4.21 -4.62 -15.15
N ILE A 31 3.75 -5.21 -14.04
CA ILE A 31 2.56 -6.06 -14.02
C ILE A 31 1.39 -5.31 -13.42
N TYR A 32 1.51 -4.85 -12.17
CA TYR A 32 0.37 -4.27 -11.45
C TYR A 32 -0.07 -2.92 -12.02
N TYR A 33 0.86 -1.96 -12.12
CA TYR A 33 0.56 -0.60 -12.55
C TYR A 33 0.06 -0.57 -14.00
N LYS A 34 0.64 -1.40 -14.88
CA LYS A 34 0.22 -1.52 -16.28
C LYS A 34 -1.24 -1.97 -16.40
N ASN A 35 -1.68 -2.90 -15.56
CA ASN A 35 -3.00 -3.50 -15.64
C ASN A 35 -4.07 -2.68 -14.91
N TYR A 36 -3.77 -2.14 -13.73
CA TYR A 36 -4.77 -1.53 -12.85
C TYR A 36 -4.71 0.01 -12.82
N LYS A 37 -3.57 0.62 -13.17
CA LYS A 37 -3.34 2.08 -13.14
C LYS A 37 -3.67 2.77 -11.81
N LYS A 38 -3.81 2.02 -10.71
CA LYS A 38 -4.06 2.53 -9.35
C LYS A 38 -2.73 2.63 -8.61
N THR A 39 -2.34 3.84 -8.21
CA THR A 39 -1.10 4.10 -7.47
C THR A 39 -1.25 3.94 -5.96
N ASP A 40 -2.49 3.91 -5.44
CA ASP A 40 -2.75 3.95 -4.00
C ASP A 40 -2.24 2.74 -3.22
N LEU A 41 -1.96 1.63 -3.92
CA LEU A 41 -1.47 0.40 -3.32
C LEU A 41 0.06 0.31 -3.28
N PHE A 42 0.78 1.31 -3.79
CA PHE A 42 2.24 1.30 -3.82
C PHE A 42 2.83 1.18 -2.40
N LEU A 43 2.34 1.99 -1.46
CA LEU A 43 2.75 1.91 -0.07
C LEU A 43 2.47 0.53 0.53
N THR A 44 1.29 -0.02 0.24
CA THR A 44 0.87 -1.35 0.72
C THR A 44 1.81 -2.44 0.24
N PHE A 45 2.10 -2.53 -1.06
CA PHE A 45 2.96 -3.61 -1.58
C PHE A 45 4.37 -3.58 -0.98
N PHE A 46 4.99 -2.40 -0.92
CA PHE A 46 6.36 -2.28 -0.45
C PHE A 46 6.48 -2.31 1.07
N GLY A 47 5.52 -1.72 1.79
CA GLY A 47 5.47 -1.72 3.25
C GLY A 47 5.30 -3.14 3.79
N PHE A 48 4.29 -3.86 3.31
CA PHE A 48 4.06 -5.26 3.73
C PHE A 48 5.24 -6.16 3.39
N ASN A 49 5.78 -6.03 2.16
CA ASN A 49 6.90 -6.85 1.75
C ASN A 49 8.16 -6.59 2.61
N SER A 50 8.45 -5.32 2.94
CA SER A 50 9.60 -4.97 3.78
C SER A 50 9.47 -5.50 5.20
N ILE A 51 8.28 -5.35 5.80
CA ILE A 51 7.97 -5.91 7.12
C ILE A 51 8.21 -7.43 7.14
N ILE A 52 7.65 -8.15 6.17
CA ILE A 52 7.73 -9.61 6.11
C ILE A 52 9.20 -10.03 5.97
N PHE A 53 9.98 -9.32 5.16
CA PHE A 53 11.41 -9.58 5.00
C PHE A 53 12.16 -9.45 6.34
N PHE A 54 12.00 -8.32 7.05
CA PHE A 54 12.71 -8.09 8.30
C PHE A 54 12.28 -9.04 9.43
N ILE A 55 10.98 -9.33 9.55
CA ILE A 55 10.50 -10.29 10.54
C ILE A 55 11.03 -11.69 10.22
N SER A 56 10.99 -12.12 8.96
CA SER A 56 11.49 -13.44 8.56
C SER A 56 13.00 -13.57 8.84
N PHE A 57 13.76 -12.50 8.60
CA PHE A 57 15.19 -12.46 8.92
C PHE A 57 15.42 -12.58 10.44
N MET A 58 14.68 -11.84 11.26
CA MET A 58 14.77 -11.92 12.72
C MET A 58 14.38 -13.30 13.25
N LEU A 59 13.30 -13.89 12.74
CA LEU A 59 12.86 -15.23 13.14
C LEU A 59 13.92 -16.30 12.82
N ASN A 60 14.59 -16.19 11.66
CA ASN A 60 15.67 -17.10 11.31
C ASN A 60 16.90 -16.95 12.22
N LYS A 61 17.20 -15.73 12.68
CA LYS A 61 18.37 -15.44 13.52
C LYS A 61 18.21 -15.87 14.98
N VAL A 62 16.99 -15.75 15.54
CA VAL A 62 16.74 -15.95 16.98
C VAL A 62 16.52 -17.43 17.36
N GLU A 63 16.76 -18.39 16.46
CA GLU A 63 16.38 -19.81 16.64
C GLU A 63 14.95 -19.95 17.20
N MET A 64 14.04 -19.11 16.68
CA MET A 64 12.66 -19.10 17.12
C MET A 64 11.98 -20.42 16.77
N SER A 65 11.24 -20.98 17.73
CA SER A 65 10.43 -22.18 17.47
C SER A 65 9.41 -21.90 16.37
N THR A 66 9.03 -22.93 15.61
CA THR A 66 7.99 -22.86 14.58
C THR A 66 6.70 -22.16 15.08
N GLY A 67 6.44 -22.22 16.39
CA GLY A 67 5.31 -21.54 17.06
C GLY A 67 5.31 -20.01 16.94
N ALA A 68 6.47 -19.35 16.91
CA ALA A 68 6.54 -17.90 16.71
C ALA A 68 6.14 -17.49 15.29
N GLY A 69 6.54 -18.29 14.29
CA GLY A 69 6.08 -18.14 12.91
C GLY A 69 4.56 -18.28 12.80
N PHE A 70 3.98 -19.28 13.48
CA PHE A 70 2.52 -19.43 13.56
C PHE A 70 1.82 -18.23 14.22
N GLY A 71 2.40 -17.64 15.26
CA GLY A 71 1.87 -16.43 15.89
C GLY A 71 1.78 -15.24 14.93
N LEU A 72 2.80 -15.05 14.09
CA LEU A 72 2.81 -14.01 13.06
C LEU A 72 1.70 -14.22 12.01
N PHE A 73 1.54 -15.46 11.52
CA PHE A 73 0.45 -15.80 10.60
C PHE A 73 -0.94 -15.61 11.23
N ALA A 74 -1.09 -15.90 12.53
CA ALA A 74 -2.34 -15.67 13.26
C ALA A 74 -2.67 -14.18 13.36
N VAL A 75 -1.69 -13.33 13.69
CA VAL A 75 -1.87 -11.86 13.73
C VAL A 75 -2.29 -11.33 12.36
N PHE A 76 -1.60 -11.74 11.29
CA PHE A 76 -1.96 -11.33 9.93
C PHE A 76 -3.33 -11.84 9.47
N SER A 77 -3.72 -13.04 9.90
CA SER A 77 -5.05 -13.60 9.59
C SER A 77 -6.16 -12.79 10.28
N VAL A 78 -6.03 -12.51 11.58
CA VAL A 78 -7.03 -11.74 12.34
C VAL A 78 -7.15 -10.31 11.82
N LEU A 79 -6.03 -9.67 11.47
CA LEU A 79 -6.03 -8.33 10.92
C LEU A 79 -6.79 -8.25 9.60
N ARG A 80 -6.58 -9.21 8.69
CA ARG A 80 -7.31 -9.25 7.41
C ARG A 80 -8.84 -9.31 7.61
N TYR A 81 -9.33 -10.05 8.60
CA TYR A 81 -10.77 -10.18 8.86
C TYR A 81 -11.39 -8.96 9.56
N ARG A 82 -10.59 -8.12 10.24
CA ARG A 82 -11.09 -6.95 10.96
C ARG A 82 -11.02 -5.64 10.18
N THR A 83 -10.24 -5.59 9.10
CA THR A 83 -10.03 -4.37 8.33
C THR A 83 -10.85 -4.31 7.03
N GLU A 84 -11.90 -5.12 6.87
CA GLU A 84 -12.84 -4.99 5.76
C GLU A 84 -13.51 -3.60 5.80
N GLY A 85 -13.26 -2.78 4.79
CA GLY A 85 -13.76 -1.40 4.70
C GLY A 85 -12.76 -0.29 5.07
N ILE A 86 -11.57 -0.64 5.58
CA ILE A 86 -10.49 0.32 5.82
C ILE A 86 -9.71 0.56 4.52
N GLY A 87 -9.32 1.82 4.26
CA GLY A 87 -8.50 2.17 3.10
C GLY A 87 -7.17 1.40 3.09
N PRO A 88 -6.63 1.00 1.92
CA PRO A 88 -5.38 0.23 1.87
C PRO A 88 -4.19 0.93 2.51
N LYS A 89 -4.14 2.27 2.47
CA LYS A 89 -3.10 3.08 3.13
C LYS A 89 -3.19 2.94 4.65
N ASP A 90 -4.37 3.19 5.23
CA ASP A 90 -4.59 3.10 6.68
C ASP A 90 -4.31 1.69 7.22
N MET A 91 -4.75 0.66 6.48
CA MET A 91 -4.41 -0.73 6.81
C MET A 91 -2.89 -0.95 6.82
N THR A 92 -2.16 -0.33 5.89
CA THR A 92 -0.69 -0.45 5.84
C THR A 92 -0.03 0.21 7.06
N TYR A 93 -0.47 1.39 7.50
CA TYR A 93 0.05 2.02 8.73
C TYR A 93 -0.21 1.19 9.98
N LEU A 94 -1.41 0.60 10.09
CA LEU A 94 -1.71 -0.32 11.19
C LEU A 94 -0.76 -1.53 11.19
N PHE A 95 -0.52 -2.12 10.00
CA PHE A 95 0.43 -3.22 9.86
C PHE A 95 1.87 -2.82 10.19
N LEU A 96 2.32 -1.65 9.71
CA LEU A 96 3.63 -1.08 10.04
C LEU A 96 3.79 -0.94 11.56
N SER A 97 2.80 -0.35 12.24
CA SER A 97 2.81 -0.16 13.69
C SER A 97 2.93 -1.46 14.47
N ILE A 98 2.10 -2.46 14.13
CA ILE A 98 2.12 -3.78 14.80
C ILE A 98 3.46 -4.48 14.57
N SER A 99 3.97 -4.38 13.35
CA SER A 99 5.21 -5.03 12.95
C SER A 99 6.44 -4.41 13.60
N ILE A 100 6.46 -3.09 13.78
CA ILE A 100 7.49 -2.40 14.56
C ILE A 100 7.46 -2.90 16.01
N GLY A 101 6.27 -2.94 16.63
CA GLY A 101 6.12 -3.48 17.99
C GLY A 101 6.64 -4.91 18.12
N LEU A 102 6.35 -5.75 17.13
CA LEU A 102 6.83 -7.12 17.09
C LEU A 102 8.36 -7.22 16.91
N LEU A 103 8.94 -6.46 15.98
CA LEU A 103 10.38 -6.41 15.76
C LEU A 103 11.12 -5.99 17.04
N THR A 104 10.60 -4.98 17.75
CA THR A 104 11.16 -4.54 19.03
C THR A 104 11.02 -5.57 20.15
N ALA A 105 10.01 -6.43 20.12
CA ALA A 105 9.81 -7.47 21.13
C ALA A 105 10.69 -8.71 20.90
N ILE A 106 11.01 -9.03 19.63
CA ILE A 106 11.73 -10.25 19.25
C ILE A 106 13.24 -10.04 19.19
N GLY A 107 13.68 -8.84 18.84
CA GLY A 107 15.08 -8.64 18.51
C GLY A 107 16.03 -8.66 19.73
N PRO A 108 17.34 -8.65 19.46
CA PRO A 108 18.37 -8.77 20.48
C PRO A 108 18.43 -7.55 21.42
N PRO A 109 18.92 -7.73 22.67
CA PRO A 109 18.88 -6.72 23.72
C PRO A 109 19.79 -5.50 23.50
N ASP A 110 20.76 -5.59 22.58
CA ASP A 110 21.60 -4.48 22.15
C ASP A 110 20.82 -3.43 21.34
N GLY A 111 19.72 -3.83 20.69
CA GLY A 111 18.76 -2.94 20.04
C GLY A 111 19.26 -2.20 18.79
N ILE A 112 20.55 -2.28 18.46
CA ILE A 112 21.17 -1.57 17.34
C ILE A 112 20.59 -2.05 16.00
N GLU A 113 20.52 -3.37 15.80
CA GLU A 113 19.97 -3.96 14.56
C GLU A 113 18.48 -3.64 14.37
N ILE A 114 17.71 -3.74 15.46
CA ILE A 114 16.27 -3.44 15.45
C ILE A 114 16.05 -1.96 15.12
N GLY A 115 16.80 -1.07 15.76
CA GLY A 115 16.75 0.36 15.51
C GLY A 115 17.00 0.69 14.04
N LEU A 116 17.97 0.01 13.42
CA LEU A 116 18.23 0.13 11.99
C LEU A 116 17.05 -0.34 11.13
N PHE A 117 16.43 -1.49 11.44
CA PHE A 117 15.28 -1.97 10.68
C PHE A 117 14.07 -1.05 10.81
N CYS A 118 13.77 -0.58 12.03
CA CYS A 118 12.73 0.41 12.25
C CYS A 118 13.01 1.70 11.47
N PHE A 119 14.25 2.17 11.48
CA PHE A 119 14.67 3.33 10.70
C PHE A 119 14.46 3.11 9.19
N VAL A 120 14.88 1.97 8.64
CA VAL A 120 14.69 1.65 7.21
C VAL A 120 13.20 1.57 6.86
N ILE A 121 12.38 0.95 7.71
CA ILE A 121 10.92 0.87 7.50
C ILE A 121 10.30 2.27 7.48
N ILE A 122 10.66 3.14 8.42
CA ILE A 122 10.15 4.51 8.48
C ILE A 122 10.64 5.33 7.28
N ALA A 123 11.94 5.24 6.97
CA ALA A 123 12.53 5.95 5.84
C ALA A 123 11.90 5.50 4.51
N LEU A 124 11.69 4.20 4.32
CA LEU A 124 10.99 3.67 3.15
C LEU A 124 9.56 4.18 3.11
N THR A 125 8.81 4.12 4.21
CA THR A 125 7.43 4.62 4.30
C THR A 125 7.37 6.10 3.91
N TYR A 126 8.27 6.91 4.46
CA TYR A 126 8.36 8.34 4.16
C TYR A 126 8.70 8.61 2.70
N ILE A 127 9.68 7.88 2.13
CA ILE A 127 10.05 8.02 0.72
C ILE A 127 8.88 7.59 -0.18
N LEU A 128 8.18 6.50 0.13
CA LEU A 128 7.08 6.00 -0.69
C LEU A 128 5.85 6.91 -0.62
N GLU A 129 5.59 7.52 0.54
CA GLU A 129 4.51 8.48 0.74
C GLU A 129 4.78 9.80 0.03
N ASN A 130 6.04 10.26 0.05
CA ASN A 130 6.46 11.49 -0.61
C ASN A 130 6.91 11.29 -2.08
N SER A 131 7.06 10.05 -2.54
CA SER A 131 7.45 9.72 -3.90
C SER A 131 6.31 10.10 -4.85
N LEU A 132 6.47 11.30 -5.42
CA LEU A 132 5.78 12.08 -6.46
C LEU A 132 5.23 11.31 -7.71
N TRP A 133 4.98 10.01 -7.65
CA TRP A 133 4.52 9.20 -8.79
C TRP A 133 3.02 9.13 -9.01
N GLY A 134 2.25 9.86 -8.20
CA GLY A 134 0.91 10.28 -8.56
C GLY A 134 0.70 11.64 -7.95
N LYS A 135 0.38 12.65 -8.77
CA LYS A 135 -0.42 13.78 -8.29
C LYS A 135 -1.56 13.18 -7.46
N LYS A 136 -1.86 13.74 -6.28
CA LYS A 136 -3.00 13.30 -5.47
C LYS A 136 -4.26 13.38 -6.33
N GLU A 137 -4.61 12.28 -7.00
CA GLU A 137 -5.88 12.11 -7.66
C GLU A 137 -6.84 11.77 -6.54
N GLU A 138 -7.51 12.80 -6.05
CA GLU A 138 -8.62 12.58 -5.17
C GLU A 138 -9.77 12.00 -5.99
N SER A 139 -10.35 10.94 -5.46
CA SER A 139 -11.51 10.32 -6.07
C SER A 139 -12.74 10.57 -5.19
N LYS A 140 -13.85 10.94 -5.82
CA LYS A 140 -15.13 11.10 -5.14
C LYS A 140 -16.17 10.26 -5.85
N THR A 141 -16.81 9.39 -5.09
CA THR A 141 -17.90 8.55 -5.58
C THR A 141 -19.21 9.31 -5.40
N ILE A 142 -19.99 9.39 -6.48
CA ILE A 142 -21.25 10.12 -6.56
C ILE A 142 -22.31 9.17 -7.11
N ILE A 143 -23.46 9.15 -6.46
CA ILE A 143 -24.65 8.46 -6.98
C ILE A 143 -25.34 9.45 -7.92
N PHE A 144 -25.45 9.09 -9.19
CA PHE A 144 -26.07 9.89 -10.22
C PHE A 144 -27.37 9.23 -10.66
N ASP A 145 -28.45 10.00 -10.63
CA ASP A 145 -29.84 9.53 -10.70
C ASP A 145 -30.39 9.51 -12.14
N SER A 146 -29.52 9.31 -13.13
CA SER A 146 -29.90 9.19 -14.54
C SER A 146 -28.91 8.28 -15.28
N LEU A 147 -29.44 7.29 -15.99
CA LEU A 147 -28.67 6.39 -16.86
C LEU A 147 -28.43 6.96 -18.27
N ASP A 148 -29.01 8.12 -18.60
CA ASP A 148 -29.06 8.68 -19.96
C ASP A 148 -27.66 8.95 -20.55
N TYR A 149 -26.66 9.18 -19.68
CA TYR A 149 -25.32 9.61 -20.08
C TYR A 149 -24.24 8.52 -19.96
N ILE A 150 -24.61 7.26 -19.76
CA ILE A 150 -23.66 6.16 -19.57
C ILE A 150 -22.94 5.79 -20.88
N ASN A 151 -23.53 6.12 -22.03
CA ASN A 151 -22.94 5.83 -23.33
C ASN A 151 -21.60 6.55 -23.51
N GLN A 152 -20.63 5.83 -24.07
CA GLN A 152 -19.26 6.31 -24.28
C GLN A 152 -19.18 7.60 -25.13
N SER A 153 -20.19 7.85 -25.97
CA SER A 153 -20.35 9.06 -26.79
C SER A 153 -20.75 10.31 -25.98
N GLN A 154 -21.37 10.15 -24.81
CA GLN A 154 -21.91 11.24 -23.98
C GLN A 154 -21.11 11.52 -22.70
N GLN A 155 -20.00 10.79 -22.48
CA GLN A 155 -19.10 11.05 -21.33
C GLN A 155 -18.61 12.50 -21.26
N SER A 156 -18.43 13.16 -22.41
CA SER A 156 -18.01 14.57 -22.46
C SER A 156 -19.09 15.54 -21.97
N GLU A 157 -20.37 15.18 -22.13
CA GLU A 157 -21.53 15.96 -21.69
C GLU A 157 -21.78 15.75 -20.20
N LEU A 158 -21.69 14.51 -19.73
CA LEU A 158 -21.71 14.14 -18.31
C LEU A 158 -20.60 14.84 -17.52
N MET A 159 -19.39 14.91 -18.09
CA MET A 159 -18.27 15.59 -17.43
C MET A 159 -18.49 17.10 -17.31
N LYS A 160 -19.17 17.74 -18.28
CA LYS A 160 -19.56 19.15 -18.21
C LYS A 160 -20.63 19.40 -17.16
N GLU A 161 -21.64 18.54 -17.08
CA GLU A 161 -22.72 18.66 -16.10
C GLU A 161 -22.22 18.41 -14.67
N LEU A 162 -21.40 17.39 -14.46
CA LEU A 162 -20.77 17.15 -13.17
C LEU A 162 -19.82 18.28 -12.79
N LYS A 163 -19.06 18.85 -13.74
CA LYS A 163 -18.23 20.04 -13.50
C LYS A 163 -19.07 21.25 -13.09
N SER A 164 -20.24 21.47 -13.71
CA SER A 164 -21.11 22.62 -13.39
C SER A 164 -21.79 22.47 -12.03
N LYS A 165 -22.16 21.25 -11.62
CA LYS A 165 -22.81 20.97 -10.32
C LYS A 165 -21.81 20.93 -9.15
N ILE A 166 -20.61 20.40 -9.37
CA ILE A 166 -19.64 20.13 -8.29
C ILE A 166 -18.60 21.27 -8.19
N GLY A 167 -18.37 22.01 -9.28
CA GLY A 167 -17.41 23.11 -9.32
C GLY A 167 -15.94 22.67 -9.32
N ILE A 168 -15.66 21.39 -9.55
CA ILE A 168 -14.31 20.80 -9.54
C ILE A 168 -13.89 20.42 -10.97
N GLU A 169 -12.63 20.65 -11.34
CA GLU A 169 -12.07 20.14 -12.59
C GLU A 169 -11.89 18.62 -12.54
N ILE A 170 -12.81 17.90 -13.18
CA ILE A 170 -12.76 16.44 -13.31
C ILE A 170 -11.79 16.09 -14.43
N HIS A 171 -10.75 15.31 -14.11
CA HIS A 171 -9.76 14.82 -15.08
C HIS A 171 -10.17 13.47 -15.69
N ARG A 172 -10.80 12.61 -14.87
CA ARG A 172 -11.21 11.27 -15.30
C ARG A 172 -12.51 10.86 -14.61
N LEU A 173 -13.32 10.08 -15.32
CA LEU A 173 -14.58 9.53 -14.83
C LEU A 173 -14.57 8.00 -15.01
N SER A 174 -15.02 7.27 -13.99
CA SER A 174 -15.21 5.82 -14.02
C SER A 174 -16.63 5.50 -13.57
N VAL A 175 -17.36 4.71 -14.36
CA VAL A 175 -18.67 4.19 -13.95
C VAL A 175 -18.42 2.86 -13.26
N ASP A 176 -18.72 2.76 -11.98
CA ASP A 176 -18.40 1.59 -11.16
C ASP A 176 -19.55 0.58 -11.14
N ASN A 177 -20.78 1.05 -10.93
CA ASN A 177 -21.97 0.21 -10.88
C ASN A 177 -23.16 0.90 -11.54
N ILE A 178 -24.02 0.10 -12.18
CA ILE A 178 -25.23 0.55 -12.86
C ILE A 178 -26.40 -0.22 -12.25
N ASP A 179 -27.35 0.49 -11.64
CA ASP A 179 -28.58 -0.06 -11.12
C ASP A 179 -29.75 0.31 -12.05
N TYR A 180 -30.06 -0.62 -12.96
CA TYR A 180 -31.16 -0.47 -13.91
C TYR A 180 -32.55 -0.43 -13.25
N LEU A 181 -32.71 -0.94 -12.02
CA LEU A 181 -34.00 -0.93 -11.33
C LEU A 181 -34.30 0.44 -10.72
N LYS A 182 -33.25 1.14 -10.28
CA LYS A 182 -33.35 2.47 -9.67
C LYS A 182 -33.01 3.61 -10.62
N ASP A 183 -32.75 3.31 -11.88
CA ASP A 183 -32.31 4.28 -12.90
C ASP A 183 -31.11 5.13 -12.43
N SER A 184 -30.21 4.52 -11.66
CA SER A 184 -29.08 5.22 -11.01
C SER A 184 -27.76 4.52 -11.29
N CYS A 185 -26.69 5.29 -11.35
CA CYS A 185 -25.35 4.78 -11.50
C CYS A 185 -24.40 5.38 -10.48
N THR A 186 -23.44 4.58 -10.05
CA THR A 186 -22.36 5.01 -9.17
C THR A 186 -21.18 5.40 -10.02
N ILE A 187 -20.82 6.67 -9.98
CA ILE A 187 -19.72 7.25 -10.74
C ILE A 187 -18.63 7.68 -9.77
N THR A 188 -17.40 7.25 -10.03
CA THR A 188 -16.22 7.77 -9.36
C THR A 188 -15.54 8.79 -10.27
N ILE A 189 -15.53 10.05 -9.84
CA ILE A 189 -14.80 11.14 -10.48
C ILE A 189 -13.40 11.25 -9.85
N TYR A 190 -12.39 11.51 -10.67
CA TYR A 190 -11.02 11.77 -10.25
C TYR A 190 -10.66 13.21 -10.58
N TYR A 191 -10.20 13.96 -9.59
CA TYR A 191 -9.79 15.35 -9.71
C TYR A 191 -8.45 15.57 -9.02
N TYR A 192 -7.76 16.64 -9.41
CA TYR A 192 -6.59 17.11 -8.68
C TYR A 192 -7.05 18.09 -7.61
N GLU A 193 -6.74 17.79 -6.35
CA GLU A 193 -6.89 18.76 -5.26
C GLU A 193 -5.91 19.92 -5.54
N ASN A 194 -6.43 21.16 -5.57
CA ASN A 194 -5.64 22.36 -5.81
C ASN A 194 -4.96 22.85 -4.52
#